data_AF-A0A8H6C2G7-F1
#
_entry.id   AF-A0A8H6C2G7-F1
#
_cell.length_a   1.000
_cell.length_b   1.000
_cell.length_c   1.000
_cell.angle_alpha   90.00
_cell.angle_beta   90.00
_cell.angle_gamma   90.00
#
_symmetry.space_group_name_H-M   'P 1'
#
loop_
_entity.id
_entity.type
_entity.pdbx_description
1 polymer ?
#
loop_
_entity_poly.entity_id
_entity_poly.type
_entity_poly.pdbx_seq_one_letter_code
_entity_poly.pdbx_strand_id
1 'polypeptide(L)'
;MDPFWNPFVEEQAMGRAHRIGQTREVFVHRVLIAGTVENRIMELQESKKHLIESALDERGMKSISQLNRRELGFLFGLNSLTG
;
A
#
# COMPACT_ATOMS: atom_id res chain seq x y z
N MET A 1 6.26 -11.86 -2.48
CA MET A 1 6.92 -10.57 -2.21
C MET A 1 6.00 -9.84 -1.28
N ASP A 2 6.51 -9.38 -0.15
CA ASP A 2 5.69 -8.89 0.96
C ASP A 2 5.10 -7.50 0.63
N PRO A 3 3.89 -7.20 1.12
CA PRO A 3 3.24 -5.92 0.85
C PRO A 3 4.08 -4.77 1.42
N PHE A 4 4.28 -3.74 0.61
CA PHE A 4 5.03 -2.53 0.97
C PHE A 4 4.07 -1.36 1.17
N TRP A 5 4.25 -0.49 2.17
CA TRP A 5 3.29 0.59 2.47
C TRP A 5 3.08 1.60 1.34
N ASN A 6 4.05 1.74 0.42
CA ASN A 6 3.89 2.57 -0.77
C ASN A 6 3.29 1.74 -1.93
N PRO A 7 2.03 1.99 -2.33
CA PRO A 7 1.35 1.21 -3.36
C PRO A 7 2.01 1.31 -4.74
N PHE A 8 2.70 2.41 -5.04
CA PHE A 8 3.35 2.62 -6.34
C PHE A 8 4.47 1.62 -6.62
N VAL A 9 5.09 1.04 -5.58
CA VAL A 9 6.13 0.02 -5.75
C VAL A 9 5.54 -1.25 -6.38
N GLU A 10 4.36 -1.65 -5.92
CA GLU A 10 3.68 -2.82 -6.46
C GLU A 10 3.11 -2.53 -7.85
N GLU A 11 2.52 -1.36 -8.08
CA GLU A 11 2.06 -0.94 -9.40
C GLU A 11 3.19 -0.93 -10.43
N GLN A 12 4.37 -0.43 -10.06
CA GLN A 12 5.55 -0.49 -10.91
C GLN A 12 5.99 -1.94 -11.17
N ALA A 13 5.90 -2.82 -10.17
CA ALA A 13 6.22 -4.23 -10.34
C ALA A 13 5.23 -4.93 -11.30
N MET A 14 3.92 -4.66 -11.16
CA MET A 14 2.88 -5.15 -12.08
C MET A 14 3.08 -4.62 -13.50
N GLY A 15 3.47 -3.35 -13.65
CA GLY A 15 3.76 -2.73 -14.95
C GLY A 15 4.88 -3.44 -15.72
N ARG A 16 5.80 -4.15 -15.04
CA ARG A 16 6.80 -5.00 -15.71
C ARG A 16 6.18 -6.23 -16.37
N ALA A 17 5.12 -6.79 -15.79
CA ALA A 17 4.41 -7.95 -16.31
C ALA A 17 3.42 -7.57 -17.43
N HIS A 18 2.72 -6.44 -17.29
CA HIS A 18 1.75 -5.92 -18.27
C HIS A 18 2.38 -5.17 -19.47
N ARG A 19 3.63 -5.49 -19.81
CA ARG A 19 4.39 -4.75 -20.83
C ARG A 19 3.76 -4.87 -22.23
N ILE A 20 3.83 -3.79 -23.03
CA ILE A 20 3.40 -3.78 -24.44
C ILE A 20 4.07 -4.93 -25.21
N GLY A 21 3.25 -5.73 -25.90
CA GLY A 21 3.69 -6.94 -26.61
C GLY A 21 3.44 -8.25 -25.85
N GLN A 22 3.03 -8.19 -24.59
CA GLN A 22 2.46 -9.34 -23.90
C GLN A 22 1.10 -9.69 -24.51
N THR A 23 0.92 -10.96 -24.88
CA THR A 23 -0.31 -11.49 -25.51
C THR A 23 -1.09 -12.43 -24.59
N ARG A 24 -0.48 -12.84 -23.48
CA ARG A 24 -1.09 -13.73 -22.49
C ARG A 24 -1.67 -12.93 -21.33
N GLU A 25 -2.75 -13.44 -20.77
CA GLU A 25 -3.38 -12.87 -19.58
C GLU A 25 -2.40 -12.90 -18.39
N VAL A 26 -2.36 -11.80 -17.64
CA VAL A 26 -1.49 -11.63 -16.48
C VAL A 26 -2.35 -11.65 -15.23
N PHE A 27 -2.08 -12.61 -14.34
CA PHE A 27 -2.72 -12.71 -13.04
C PHE A 27 -1.76 -12.23 -11.95
N VAL A 28 -2.25 -11.34 -11.09
CA VAL A 28 -1.51 -10.87 -9.91
C VAL A 28 -2.23 -11.38 -8.68
N HIS A 29 -1.56 -12.23 -7.91
CA HIS A 29 -2.08 -12.77 -6.66
C HIS A 29 -1.32 -12.19 -5.49
N ARG A 30 -2.05 -11.63 -4.53
CA ARG A 30 -1.50 -11.16 -3.26
C ARG A 30 -1.77 -12.23 -2.20
N VAL A 31 -0.72 -12.69 -1.53
CA VAL A 31 -0.83 -13.63 -0.40
C VAL A 31 -0.73 -12.82 0.88
N LEU A 32 -1.71 -12.98 1.78
CA LEU A 32 -1.83 -12.20 3.00
C LEU A 32 -2.20 -13.13 4.16
N ILE A 33 -1.56 -12.94 5.31
CA ILE A 33 -1.90 -13.68 6.54
C ILE A 33 -2.76 -12.82 7.45
N ALA A 34 -3.95 -13.32 7.77
CA ALA A 34 -4.92 -12.73 8.69
C ALA A 34 -4.28 -12.22 10.00
N GLY A 35 -4.55 -10.96 10.36
CA GLY A 35 -4.15 -10.39 11.66
C GLY A 35 -2.67 -10.04 11.79
N THR A 36 -1.90 -10.10 10.70
CA THR A 36 -0.48 -9.75 10.69
C THR A 36 -0.25 -8.31 10.24
N VAL A 37 1.03 -7.90 10.23
CA VAL A 37 1.46 -6.61 9.67
C VAL A 37 1.02 -6.47 8.21
N GLU A 38 0.96 -7.58 7.45
CA GLU A 38 0.61 -7.57 6.02
C GLU A 38 -0.82 -7.07 5.80
N ASN A 39 -1.79 -7.53 6.59
CA ASN A 39 -3.15 -6.99 6.51
C ASN A 39 -3.22 -5.52 6.85
N ARG A 40 -2.47 -5.06 7.85
CA ARG A 40 -2.46 -3.65 8.24
C ARG A 40 -1.80 -2.78 7.16
N ILE A 41 -0.80 -3.31 6.45
CA ILE A 41 -0.22 -2.62 5.29
C ILE A 41 -1.27 -2.45 4.19
N MET A 42 -2.13 -3.45 3.94
CA MET A 42 -3.24 -3.33 2.99
C MET A 42 -4.24 -2.24 3.39
N GLU A 43 -4.66 -2.23 4.65
CA GLU A 43 -5.57 -1.22 5.19
C GLU A 43 -4.97 0.19 5.09
N LEU A 44 -3.66 0.31 5.36
CA LEU A 44 -2.94 1.57 5.24
C LEU A 44 -2.86 2.06 3.79
N GLN A 45 -2.56 1.17 2.84
CA GLN A 45 -2.54 1.51 1.42
C GLN A 45 -3.90 2.04 0.95
N GLU A 46 -4.99 1.37 1.32
CA GLU A 46 -6.34 1.78 0.93
C GLU A 46 -6.72 3.13 1.53
N SER A 47 -6.42 3.34 2.82
CA SER A 47 -6.63 4.64 3.48
C SER A 47 -5.85 5.76 2.80
N LYS A 48 -4.59 5.50 2.42
CA LYS A 48 -3.76 6.48 1.71
C LYS A 48 -4.27 6.76 0.29
N LYS A 49 -4.78 5.74 -0.42
CA LYS A 49 -5.36 5.90 -1.76
C LYS A 49 -6.60 6.80 -1.73
N HIS A 50 -7.53 6.52 -0.81
CA HIS A 50 -8.72 7.36 -0.61
C HIS A 50 -8.39 8.81 -0.29
N LEU A 51 -7.36 9.04 0.54
CA LEU A 51 -6.92 10.39 0.87
C LEU A 51 -6.47 11.16 -0.38
N ILE A 52 -5.76 10.52 -1.30
CA ILE A 52 -5.30 11.18 -2.54
C ILE A 52 -6.44 11.43 -3.52
N GLU A 53 -7.33 10.45 -3.71
CA GLU A 53 -8.51 10.63 -4.57
C GLU A 53 -9.34 11.84 -4.11
N SER A 54 -9.38 12.08 -2.80
CA SER A 54 -10.04 13.26 -2.23
C SER A 54 -9.22 14.56 -2.32
N ALA A 55 -7.90 14.48 -2.47
CA ALA A 55 -7.00 15.62 -2.30
C ALA A 55 -6.55 16.32 -3.60
N LEU A 56 -6.55 15.66 -4.78
CA LEU A 56 -6.15 16.23 -6.09
C LEU A 56 -4.94 17.21 -6.06
N ASP A 57 -3.99 17.05 -5.13
CA ASP A 57 -2.85 17.96 -4.91
C ASP A 57 -1.54 17.17 -4.81
N GLU A 58 -0.45 17.74 -5.31
CA GLU A 58 0.91 17.14 -5.31
C GLU A 58 1.40 16.80 -3.89
N ARG A 59 0.88 17.52 -2.88
CA ARG A 59 1.14 17.24 -1.47
C ARG A 59 0.59 15.89 -1.01
N GLY A 60 -0.53 15.43 -1.58
CA GLY A 60 -1.11 14.12 -1.32
C GLY A 60 -0.19 12.98 -1.81
N MET A 61 0.46 13.17 -2.96
CA MET A 61 1.41 12.16 -3.48
C MET A 61 2.65 11.99 -2.58
N LYS A 62 3.20 13.09 -2.04
CA LYS A 62 4.33 13.01 -1.09
C LYS A 62 3.95 12.25 0.18
N SER A 63 2.73 12.45 0.70
CA SER A 63 2.29 11.79 1.94
C SER A 63 2.13 10.27 1.79
N ILE A 64 1.89 9.75 0.57
CA ILE A 64 1.88 8.30 0.31
C ILE A 64 3.25 7.67 0.53
N SER A 65 4.29 8.34 0.03
CA SER A 65 5.65 7.81 0.06
C SER A 65 6.26 7.77 1.47
N GLN A 66 5.68 8.50 2.41
CA GLN A 66 6.18 8.64 3.78
C GLN A 66 5.28 7.92 4.77
N LEU A 67 5.90 7.37 5.81
CA LEU A 67 5.21 6.85 6.99
C LEU A 67 5.34 7.86 8.13
N ASN A 68 4.21 8.28 8.70
CA ASN A 68 4.20 9.08 9.91
C ASN A 68 4.17 8.18 11.17
N ARG A 69 4.40 8.77 12.34
CA ARG A 69 4.48 8.04 13.62
C ARG A 69 3.22 7.24 13.94
N ARG A 70 2.04 7.76 13.62
CA ARG A 70 0.75 7.07 13.90
C ARG A 70 0.56 5.89 12.96
N GLU A 71 0.95 6.03 11.69
CA GLU A 71 0.91 4.94 10.71
C GLU A 71 1.89 3.83 11.10
N LEU A 72 3.10 4.19 11.54
CA LEU A 72 4.06 3.23 12.07
C LEU A 72 3.50 2.50 13.30
N GLY A 73 2.91 3.24 14.24
CA GLY A 73 2.24 2.65 15.40
C GLY A 73 1.07 1.74 15.02
N PHE A 74 0.32 2.09 13.98
CA PHE A 74 -0.77 1.26 13.46
C PHE A 74 -0.24 -0.06 12.90
N LEU A 75 0.78 -0.03 12.05
CA LEU A 75 1.37 -1.24 11.46
C LEU A 75 1.78 -2.24 12.54
N PHE A 76 2.46 -1.78 13.59
CA PHE A 76 2.93 -2.62 14.69
C PHE A 76 1.91 -2.82 15.83
N GLY A 77 0.70 -2.28 15.74
CA GLY A 77 -0.35 -2.46 16.75
C GLY A 77 -0.11 -1.72 18.06
N LEU A 78 0.70 -0.66 18.01
CA LEU A 78 1.05 0.19 19.15
C LEU A 78 -0.03 1.25 19.44
N ASN A 79 -0.93 1.51 18.50
CA ASN A 79 -2.00 2.51 18.68
C ASN A 79 -3.11 2.04 19.64
N SER A 80 -3.17 0.74 19.97
CA SER A 80 -4.08 0.20 21.00
C SER A 80 -3.47 0.15 22.40
N LEU A 81 -2.19 0.55 22.56
CA LEU A 81 -1.46 0.49 23.84
C LEU A 81 -1.49 1.80 24.63
N THR A 82 -2.15 2.85 24.12
CA THR A 82 -2.42 4.08 24.89
C THR A 82 -3.82 4.01 25.48
N GLY A 83 -3.94 3.31 26.61
CA GLY A 83 -4.94 3.57 27.63
C GLY A 83 -4.36 4.49 28.70
#